data_AF-A0A2H0BFE0-F1
#
_entry.id   AF-A0A2H0BFE0-F1
#
_cell.length_a   1.000
_cell.length_b   1.000
_cell.length_c   1.000
_cell.angle_alpha   90.00
_cell.angle_beta   90.00
_cell.angle_gamma   90.00
#
_symmetry.space_group_name_H-M   'P 1'
#
loop_
_entity.id
_entity.type
_entity.pdbx_description
1 polymer ?
#
loop_
_entity_poly.entity_id
_entity_poly.type
_entity_poly.pdbx_seq_one_letter_code
_entity_poly.pdbx_strand_id
1 'polypeptide(L)'
;MHQRYGFTLIELLVVIVIIGLLAGIGIASFQGSIARSQMAKMGADMKEIAEAAKKWNIVEGGGVTWPADVIPDLPSTLISAGYLESFPRPPWPNGRYDWENWTNGTIQQVTCRDCSSSGVLGAWIPTYHLCIRGACVGGTRIN
;
A
#
# COMPACT_ATOMS: atom_id res chain seq x y z
N MET A 1 -26.28 -32.09 -48.91
CA MET A 1 -26.36 -32.94 -47.70
C MET A 1 -25.37 -32.38 -46.68
N HIS A 2 -25.82 -31.84 -45.54
CA HIS A 2 -24.93 -31.26 -44.53
C HIS A 2 -24.53 -32.35 -43.53
N GLN A 3 -23.27 -32.81 -43.57
CA GLN A 3 -22.73 -33.68 -42.53
C GLN A 3 -22.52 -32.85 -41.27
N ARG A 4 -23.29 -33.17 -40.22
CA ARG A 4 -23.07 -32.62 -38.89
C ARG A 4 -22.00 -33.46 -38.21
N TYR A 5 -20.76 -32.97 -38.22
CA TYR A 5 -19.71 -33.50 -37.37
C TYR A 5 -20.05 -33.13 -35.92
N GLY A 6 -20.45 -34.12 -35.12
CA GLY A 6 -20.73 -33.95 -33.70
C GLY A 6 -19.43 -33.95 -32.89
N PHE A 7 -19.32 -33.02 -31.94
CA PHE A 7 -18.25 -32.99 -30.94
C PHE A 7 -18.20 -34.34 -30.20
N THR A 8 -17.00 -34.91 -30.06
CA THR A 8 -16.84 -36.15 -29.30
C THR A 8 -16.78 -35.86 -27.80
N LEU A 9 -17.30 -36.78 -26.97
CA LEU A 9 -17.20 -36.65 -25.50
C LEU A 9 -15.72 -36.61 -25.05
N ILE A 10 -14.85 -37.29 -25.77
CA ILE A 10 -13.41 -37.32 -25.48
C ILE A 10 -12.73 -35.98 -25.78
N GLU A 11 -13.13 -35.26 -26.84
CA GLU A 11 -12.64 -33.88 -27.09
C GLU A 11 -12.97 -32.96 -25.93
N LEU A 12 -14.21 -33.00 -25.45
CA LEU A 12 -14.63 -32.15 -24.34
C LEU A 12 -13.91 -32.54 -23.04
N LEU A 13 -13.67 -33.85 -22.82
CA LEU A 13 -12.92 -34.35 -21.66
C LEU A 13 -11.46 -33.87 -21.66
N VAL A 14 -10.76 -33.96 -22.79
CA VAL A 14 -9.36 -33.51 -22.86
C VAL A 14 -9.25 -31.99 -22.65
N VAL A 15 -10.20 -31.21 -23.19
CA VAL A 15 -10.22 -29.75 -23.02
C VAL A 15 -10.39 -29.34 -21.56
N ILE A 16 -11.33 -29.93 -20.82
CA ILE A 16 -11.52 -29.59 -19.40
C ILE A 16 -10.32 -30.01 -18.54
N VAL A 17 -9.64 -31.11 -18.89
CA VAL A 17 -8.42 -31.55 -18.21
C VAL A 17 -7.28 -30.54 -18.42
N ILE A 18 -7.08 -30.07 -19.66
CA ILE A 18 -6.07 -29.06 -19.96
C ILE A 18 -6.40 -27.73 -19.27
N ILE A 19 -7.66 -27.28 -19.32
CA ILE A 19 -8.10 -26.05 -18.62
C ILE A 19 -7.87 -26.18 -17.11
N GLY A 20 -8.18 -27.32 -16.50
CA GLY A 20 -7.94 -27.56 -15.07
C GLY A 20 -6.47 -27.47 -14.68
N LEU A 21 -5.58 -28.03 -15.51
CA LEU A 21 -4.13 -28.00 -15.28
C LEU A 21 -3.56 -26.58 -15.42
N LEU A 22 -3.97 -25.86 -16.46
CA LEU A 22 -3.57 -24.46 -16.68
C LEU A 22 -4.11 -23.52 -15.58
N ALA A 23 -5.36 -23.72 -15.15
CA ALA A 23 -5.97 -22.93 -14.08
C ALA A 23 -5.22 -23.11 -12.75
N GLY A 24 -4.82 -24.34 -12.42
CA GLY A 24 -4.05 -24.63 -11.20
C GLY A 24 -2.73 -23.87 -11.13
N ILE A 25 -1.95 -23.88 -12.21
CA ILE A 25 -0.66 -23.15 -12.28
C ILE A 25 -0.88 -21.63 -12.30
N GLY A 26 -1.91 -21.17 -13.02
CA GLY A 26 -2.24 -19.75 -13.13
C GLY A 26 -2.52 -19.09 -11.78
N ILE A 27 -3.33 -19.73 -10.93
CA ILE A 27 -3.73 -19.18 -9.62
C ILE A 27 -2.53 -18.96 -8.69
N ALA A 28 -1.61 -19.92 -8.62
CA ALA A 28 -0.44 -19.82 -7.75
C ALA A 28 0.50 -18.68 -8.16
N SER A 29 0.69 -18.47 -9.47
CA SER A 29 1.52 -17.38 -9.99
C SER A 29 0.92 -15.99 -9.74
N PHE A 30 -0.42 -15.89 -9.76
CA PHE A 30 -1.15 -14.63 -9.63
C PHE A 30 -1.06 -14.04 -8.22
N GLN A 31 -1.11 -14.89 -7.18
CA GLN A 31 -1.04 -14.45 -5.77
C GLN A 31 0.28 -13.72 -5.46
N GLY A 32 1.42 -14.24 -5.94
CA GLY A 32 2.72 -13.60 -5.74
C GLY A 32 2.86 -12.27 -6.48
N SER A 33 2.23 -12.12 -7.64
CA SER A 33 2.22 -10.86 -8.40
C SER A 33 1.43 -9.77 -7.67
N ILE A 34 0.24 -10.14 -7.13
CA ILE A 34 -0.57 -9.23 -6.35
C ILE A 34 0.21 -8.71 -5.14
N ALA A 35 0.80 -9.60 -4.33
CA ALA A 35 1.54 -9.19 -3.14
C ALA A 35 2.67 -8.19 -3.44
N ARG A 36 3.43 -8.41 -4.53
CA ARG A 36 4.47 -7.45 -4.96
C ARG A 36 3.88 -6.12 -5.41
N SER A 37 2.78 -6.14 -6.16
CA SER A 37 2.11 -4.92 -6.61
C SER A 37 1.57 -4.09 -5.44
N GLN A 38 1.07 -4.75 -4.38
CA GLN A 38 0.60 -4.10 -3.16
C GLN A 38 1.76 -3.40 -2.43
N MET A 39 2.89 -4.08 -2.28
CA MET A 39 4.09 -3.49 -1.65
C MET A 39 4.65 -2.31 -2.45
N ALA A 40 4.70 -2.43 -3.78
CA ALA A 40 5.15 -1.35 -4.66
C ALA A 40 4.22 -0.13 -4.57
N LYS A 41 2.91 -0.34 -4.61
CA LYS A 41 1.91 0.71 -4.40
C LYS A 41 2.11 1.38 -3.04
N MET A 42 2.25 0.59 -1.98
CA MET A 42 2.42 1.12 -0.64
C MET A 42 3.67 1.99 -0.51
N GLY A 43 4.80 1.55 -1.05
CA GLY A 43 6.02 2.34 -1.06
C GLY A 43 5.88 3.65 -1.82
N ALA A 44 5.18 3.64 -2.97
CA ALA A 44 4.91 4.84 -3.75
C ALA A 44 4.01 5.83 -2.97
N ASP A 45 2.90 5.35 -2.40
CA ASP A 45 1.96 6.17 -1.63
C ASP A 45 2.64 6.82 -0.40
N MET A 46 3.46 6.05 0.34
CA MET A 46 4.21 6.59 1.50
C MET A 46 5.24 7.62 1.09
N LYS A 47 5.91 7.41 -0.05
CA LYS A 47 6.89 8.36 -0.59
C LYS A 47 6.21 9.65 -1.04
N GLU A 48 5.03 9.57 -1.63
CA GLU A 48 4.24 10.75 -2.00
C GLU A 48 3.89 11.61 -0.78
N ILE A 49 3.38 10.99 0.30
CA ILE A 49 3.11 11.68 1.57
C ILE A 49 4.40 12.32 2.13
N ALA A 50 5.51 11.57 2.12
CA ALA A 50 6.80 12.08 2.59
C ALA A 50 7.31 13.27 1.78
N GLU A 51 7.14 13.25 0.46
CA GLU A 51 7.51 14.36 -0.42
C GLU A 51 6.62 15.58 -0.21
N ALA A 52 5.30 15.39 -0.04
CA ALA A 52 4.38 16.45 0.31
C ALA A 52 4.80 17.13 1.63
N ALA A 53 5.14 16.34 2.64
CA ALA A 53 5.61 16.86 3.92
C ALA A 53 6.94 17.61 3.84
N LYS A 54 7.89 17.12 3.04
CA LYS A 54 9.15 17.83 2.77
C LYS A 54 8.91 19.15 2.06
N LYS A 55 8.01 19.20 1.08
CA LYS A 55 7.66 20.43 0.36
C LYS A 55 7.04 21.46 1.32
N TRP A 56 6.08 21.04 2.15
CA TRP A 56 5.49 21.89 3.17
C TRP A 56 6.54 22.41 4.15
N ASN A 57 7.46 21.56 4.62
CA ASN A 57 8.55 21.96 5.51
C ASN A 57 9.41 23.07 4.91
N ILE A 58 9.73 22.99 3.62
CA ILE A 58 10.56 23.99 2.93
C ILE A 58 9.81 25.32 2.77
N VAL A 59 8.54 25.28 2.35
CA VAL A 59 7.78 26.47 1.96
C VAL A 59 7.13 27.16 3.15
N GLU A 60 6.41 26.42 3.99
CA GLU A 60 5.66 26.95 5.13
C GLU A 60 6.47 26.87 6.42
N GLY A 61 7.21 25.77 6.59
CA GLY A 61 7.98 25.48 7.80
C GLY A 61 9.37 26.11 7.86
N GLY A 62 9.79 26.86 6.83
CA GLY A 62 11.11 27.49 6.74
C GLY A 62 12.29 26.52 6.86
N GLY A 63 12.10 25.24 6.55
CA GLY A 63 13.10 24.17 6.66
C GLY A 63 13.32 23.62 8.07
N VAL A 64 12.59 24.12 9.07
CA VAL A 64 12.78 23.74 10.49
C VAL A 64 11.52 23.12 11.09
N THR A 65 10.35 23.64 10.71
CA THR A 65 9.05 23.18 11.24
C THR A 65 8.43 22.16 10.29
N TRP A 66 7.87 21.09 10.84
CA TRP A 66 7.21 20.04 10.08
C TRP A 66 5.68 20.09 10.25
N PRO A 67 4.91 19.50 9.31
CA PRO A 67 3.47 19.42 9.45
C PRO A 67 3.10 18.78 10.79
N ALA A 68 2.06 19.30 11.43
CA ALA A 68 1.60 18.76 12.71
C ALA A 68 1.20 17.29 12.54
N ASP A 69 1.57 16.50 13.54
CA ASP A 69 1.06 15.15 13.69
C ASP A 69 -0.44 15.20 13.98
N VAL A 70 -1.19 14.28 13.39
CA VAL A 70 -2.64 14.15 13.58
C VAL A 70 -2.97 12.71 13.93
N ILE A 71 -4.21 12.46 14.33
CA ILE A 71 -4.64 11.08 14.61
C ILE A 71 -4.58 10.27 13.30
N PRO A 72 -4.20 8.98 13.34
CA PRO A 72 -4.21 8.11 12.16
C PRO A 72 -5.52 8.20 11.37
N ASP A 73 -5.42 8.15 10.04
CA ASP A 73 -6.52 8.34 9.06
C ASP A 73 -7.06 9.77 8.91
N LEU A 74 -6.57 10.74 9.68
CA LEU A 74 -6.88 12.14 9.44
C LEU A 74 -5.83 12.76 8.51
N PRO A 75 -6.26 13.61 7.57
CA PRO A 75 -5.35 14.47 6.85
C PRO A 75 -4.58 15.35 7.84
N SER A 76 -3.25 15.29 7.81
CA SER A 76 -2.46 16.37 8.40
C SER A 76 -2.71 17.68 7.64
N THR A 77 -2.07 18.76 8.06
CA THR A 77 -2.17 20.06 7.38
C THR A 77 -1.79 20.01 5.90
N LEU A 78 -1.22 18.92 5.41
CA LEU A 78 -0.84 18.68 4.02
C LEU A 78 -2.01 18.79 3.03
N ILE A 79 -3.21 18.32 3.39
CA ILE A 79 -4.37 18.46 2.49
C ILE A 79 -4.92 19.87 2.53
N SER A 80 -5.13 20.44 3.73
CA SER A 80 -5.63 21.80 3.86
C SER A 80 -4.69 22.84 3.25
N ALA A 81 -3.38 22.58 3.24
CA ALA A 81 -2.37 23.44 2.64
C ALA A 81 -2.12 23.14 1.14
N GLY A 82 -2.81 22.16 0.54
CA GLY A 82 -2.74 21.88 -0.89
C GLY A 82 -1.49 21.13 -1.37
N TYR A 83 -0.71 20.52 -0.46
CA TYR A 83 0.46 19.70 -0.82
C TYR A 83 0.09 18.26 -1.16
N LEU A 84 -1.15 17.86 -0.85
CA LEU A 84 -1.71 16.55 -1.15
C LEU A 84 -3.20 16.71 -1.50
N GLU A 85 -3.64 16.15 -2.62
CA GLU A 85 -5.06 16.25 -3.03
C GLU A 85 -5.98 15.37 -2.17
N SER A 86 -5.50 14.18 -1.83
CA SER A 86 -6.20 13.25 -0.96
C SER A 86 -5.21 12.36 -0.23
N PHE A 87 -5.54 11.92 0.98
CA PHE A 87 -4.69 10.97 1.68
C PHE A 87 -4.86 9.59 1.03
N PRO A 88 -3.79 8.98 0.50
CA PRO A 88 -3.91 7.71 -0.19
C PRO A 88 -4.39 6.62 0.77
N ARG A 89 -4.96 5.55 0.21
CA ARG A 89 -5.32 4.36 0.98
C ARG A 89 -4.43 3.18 0.59
N PRO A 90 -3.88 2.46 1.57
CA PRO A 90 -3.10 1.27 1.27
C PRO A 90 -3.98 0.19 0.66
N PRO A 91 -3.38 -0.79 -0.02
CA PRO A 91 -4.11 -1.86 -0.69
C PRO A 91 -4.77 -2.87 0.26
N TRP A 92 -4.47 -2.82 1.56
CA TRP A 92 -5.11 -3.68 2.56
C TRP A 92 -6.40 -3.04 3.07
N PRO A 93 -7.51 -3.79 3.20
CA PRO A 93 -8.83 -3.24 3.55
C PRO A 93 -8.87 -2.41 4.84
N ASN A 94 -8.09 -2.81 5.84
CA ASN A 94 -8.02 -2.13 7.14
C ASN A 94 -6.77 -1.25 7.28
N GLY A 95 -5.90 -1.25 6.27
CA GLY A 95 -4.65 -0.52 6.34
C GLY A 95 -4.90 0.98 6.31
N ARG A 96 -4.06 1.74 7.02
CA ARG A 96 -4.10 3.20 7.05
C ARG A 96 -2.70 3.75 7.00
N TYR A 97 -2.49 4.82 6.23
CA TYR A 97 -1.26 5.58 6.38
C TYR A 97 -1.39 6.53 7.57
N ASP A 98 -0.24 6.98 8.06
CA ASP A 98 -0.17 7.98 9.10
C ASP A 98 1.06 8.86 8.87
N TRP A 99 0.87 10.17 9.01
CA TRP A 99 1.98 11.12 9.02
C TRP A 99 2.38 11.35 10.47
N GLU A 100 3.58 10.92 10.84
CA GLU A 100 4.06 11.06 12.21
C GLU A 100 5.03 12.23 12.30
N ASN A 101 4.80 13.10 13.28
CA ASN A 101 5.74 14.14 13.67
C ASN A 101 5.94 14.08 15.19
N TRP A 102 6.79 13.15 15.61
CA TRP A 102 7.01 12.85 17.02
C TRP A 102 8.11 13.70 17.64
N THR A 103 8.05 13.77 18.97
CA THR A 103 9.07 14.42 19.80
C THR A 103 9.32 15.85 19.33
N ASN A 104 8.22 16.58 19.12
CA ASN A 104 8.21 18.01 18.78
C ASN A 104 9.11 18.38 17.59
N GLY A 105 9.07 17.60 16.50
CA GLY A 105 9.88 17.88 15.31
C GLY A 105 11.19 17.11 15.22
N THR A 106 11.48 16.16 16.11
CA THR A 106 12.75 15.40 16.07
C THR A 106 12.68 14.17 15.17
N ILE A 107 11.51 13.53 15.10
CA ILE A 107 11.29 12.31 14.30
C ILE A 107 10.16 12.58 13.31
N GLN A 108 10.46 12.38 12.02
CA GLN A 108 9.47 12.43 10.95
C GLN A 108 9.49 11.13 10.18
N GLN A 109 8.32 10.53 10.02
CA GLN A 109 8.15 9.31 9.26
C GLN A 109 6.70 9.20 8.78
N VAL A 110 6.51 8.39 7.75
CA VAL A 110 5.17 7.93 7.35
C VAL A 110 5.04 6.50 7.83
N THR A 111 3.97 6.17 8.57
CA THR A 111 3.70 4.77 8.95
C THR A 111 2.54 4.22 8.14
N CYS A 112 2.57 2.90 7.94
CA CYS A 112 1.45 2.12 7.42
C CYS A 112 1.00 1.22 8.56
N ARG A 113 -0.16 1.52 9.13
CA ARG A 113 -0.80 0.75 10.20
C ARG A 113 -1.71 -0.30 9.59
N ASP A 114 -1.72 -1.50 10.16
CA ASP A 114 -2.54 -2.65 9.72
C ASP A 114 -2.37 -3.04 8.25
N CYS A 115 -1.20 -2.76 7.68
CA CYS A 115 -0.88 -3.02 6.28
C CYS A 115 -0.33 -4.42 6.07
N SER A 116 -1.04 -5.46 6.50
CA SER A 116 -0.57 -6.85 6.39
C SER A 116 -1.59 -7.77 5.71
N SER A 117 -1.08 -8.83 5.06
CA SER A 117 -1.92 -9.91 4.52
C SER A 117 -2.59 -10.76 5.62
N SER A 118 -2.16 -10.61 6.87
CA SER A 118 -2.58 -11.47 7.98
C SER A 118 -3.73 -10.87 8.79
N GLY A 119 -4.11 -9.60 8.57
CA GLY A 119 -5.37 -9.03 9.09
C GLY A 119 -5.55 -9.07 10.61
N VAL A 120 -4.46 -9.21 11.38
CA VAL A 120 -4.52 -9.16 12.85
C VAL A 120 -3.59 -8.06 13.30
N LEU A 121 -3.98 -7.45 14.43
CA LEU A 121 -3.40 -6.28 15.10
C LEU A 121 -4.19 -5.03 14.70
N GLY A 122 -4.92 -4.46 15.67
CA GLY A 122 -5.81 -3.32 15.44
C GLY A 122 -5.06 -2.00 15.22
N ALA A 123 -5.84 -0.95 14.95
CA ALA A 123 -5.54 0.40 14.41
C ALA A 123 -4.34 1.22 14.95
N TRP A 124 -3.47 0.63 15.75
CA TRP A 124 -2.35 1.28 16.42
C TRP A 124 -1.00 0.62 16.14
N ILE A 125 -0.93 -0.49 15.41
CA ILE A 125 0.32 -1.22 15.22
C ILE A 125 0.96 -0.83 13.88
N PRO A 126 2.07 -0.05 13.90
CA PRO A 126 2.77 0.32 12.68
C PRO A 126 3.38 -0.95 12.07
N THR A 127 2.84 -1.38 10.94
CA THR A 127 3.32 -2.56 10.21
C THR A 127 4.55 -2.22 9.38
N TYR A 128 4.49 -1.07 8.71
CA TYR A 128 5.59 -0.54 7.91
C TYR A 128 5.84 0.92 8.25
N HIS A 129 7.08 1.39 8.05
CA HIS A 129 7.41 2.81 8.21
C HIS A 129 8.43 3.27 7.17
N LEU A 130 8.30 4.52 6.73
CA LEU A 130 9.23 5.22 5.84
C LEU A 130 9.84 6.37 6.62
N CYS A 131 11.14 6.28 6.86
CA CYS A 131 11.85 7.26 7.67
C CYS A 131 12.25 8.49 6.85
N ILE A 132 11.94 9.68 7.36
CA ILE A 132 12.31 10.96 6.73
C ILE A 132 13.42 11.65 7.51
N ARG A 133 13.31 11.69 8.85
CA ARG A 133 14.27 12.35 9.73
C ARG A 133 14.23 11.76 11.14
N GLY A 134 15.38 11.75 11.79
CA GLY A 134 15.53 11.29 13.17
C GLY A 134 15.63 9.77 13.30
N ALA A 135 15.53 9.30 14.55
CA ALA A 135 15.50 7.88 14.87
C ALA A 135 14.07 7.35 14.75
N CYS A 136 13.66 7.07 13.51
CA CYS A 136 12.34 6.51 13.18
C CYS A 136 12.12 5.16 13.87
N VAL A 137 10.90 4.92 14.36
CA VAL A 137 10.52 3.69 15.05
C VAL A 137 9.17 3.17 14.56
N GLY A 138 9.01 1.86 14.53
CA GLY A 138 7.80 1.20 14.04
C GLY A 138 8.12 -0.21 13.55
N GLY A 139 7.21 -0.82 12.79
CA GLY A 139 7.39 -2.12 12.15
C GLY A 139 8.48 -2.14 11.08
N THR A 140 8.29 -2.86 10.00
CA THR A 140 9.34 -3.04 8.97
C THR A 140 9.63 -1.74 8.22
N ARG A 141 10.90 -1.37 8.10
CA ARG A 141 11.32 -0.16 7.36
C ARG A 141 11.20 -0.37 5.85
N ILE A 142 10.56 0.56 5.18
CA ILE A 142 10.55 0.72 3.73
C ILE A 142 11.58 1.79 3.39
N ASN A 143 12.57 1.46 2.55
CA ASN A 143 13.59 2.40 2.07
C ASN A 143 13.31 2.77 0.62
#